data_AF-A0A411MDL5-F1
#
_entry.id   AF-A0A411MDL5-F1
#
_cell.length_a   1.000
_cell.length_b   1.000
_cell.length_c   1.000
_cell.angle_alpha   90.00
_cell.angle_beta   90.00
_cell.angle_gamma   90.00
#
_symmetry.space_group_name_H-M   'P 1'
#
loop_
_entity.id
_entity.type
_entity.pdbx_description
1 polymer ?
#
loop_
_entity_poly.entity_id
_entity_poly.type
_entity_poly.pdbx_seq_one_letter_code
_entity_poly.pdbx_strand_id
1 'polypeptide(L)'
;MRALADFIMRGRVQATLVVVGCAALPLLFWLSAAAGSLVFLRRGFKDASGVLAWALLPALAWWFFGEPRTLMVLLGTLGLAALLRAGQSWNRVLLFSIGMGLVYGVVLGSVFREPIEALAGALEKALPQMLDGLYQQLSVEERARLGSLIAPVLVGLIAALLQAVSVLALMLGRYWQALLYNPGGFGREFQAVRLPLAPALVLVVLMLVGPNFGPELAMLTPLCSVPLMFAGLALMHGLVAQGRLAKFWLVGLYVTLLLFMQLTYPLLVVLAIVDSLIDFRGRKAPPKGADNDSANGEG
;
A
#
# COMPACT_ATOMS: atom_id res chain seq x y z
N MET A 1 -2.23 18.23 11.79
CA MET A 1 -2.99 17.78 10.59
C MET A 1 -4.49 18.03 10.64
N ARG A 2 -5.15 18.16 11.82
CA ARG A 2 -6.60 18.43 11.90
C ARG A 2 -7.02 19.70 11.14
N ALA A 3 -6.28 20.81 11.27
CA ALA A 3 -6.60 22.07 10.59
C ALA A 3 -6.69 21.95 9.06
N LEU A 4 -5.81 21.16 8.43
CA LEU A 4 -5.86 20.91 6.99
C LEU A 4 -7.10 20.09 6.61
N ALA A 5 -7.41 19.04 7.39
CA ALA A 5 -8.61 18.24 7.19
C ALA A 5 -9.89 19.08 7.35
N ASP A 6 -9.96 19.95 8.37
CA ASP A 6 -11.05 20.90 8.56
C ASP A 6 -11.17 21.83 7.36
N PHE A 7 -10.06 22.40 6.89
CA PHE A 7 -10.04 23.29 5.73
C PHE A 7 -10.59 22.61 4.47
N ILE A 8 -10.12 21.40 4.15
CA ILE A 8 -10.63 20.60 3.03
C ILE A 8 -12.14 20.39 3.16
N MET A 9 -12.65 20.14 4.38
CA MET A 9 -14.05 19.84 4.63
C MET A 9 -14.96 21.06 4.78
N ARG A 10 -14.43 22.30 4.88
CA ARG A 10 -15.21 23.54 5.02
C ARG A 10 -16.16 23.82 3.85
N GLY A 11 -15.79 23.43 2.63
CA GLY A 11 -16.59 23.72 1.44
C GLY A 11 -16.03 23.07 0.18
N ARG A 12 -16.79 23.15 -0.93
CA ARG A 12 -16.38 22.57 -2.22
C ARG A 12 -15.17 23.30 -2.80
N VAL A 13 -15.11 24.62 -2.67
CA VAL A 13 -14.02 25.47 -3.17
C VAL A 13 -12.69 25.12 -2.49
N GLN A 14 -12.68 24.99 -1.17
CA GLN A 14 -11.49 24.65 -0.40
C GLN A 14 -10.98 23.25 -0.73
N ALA A 15 -11.90 22.28 -0.85
CA ALA A 15 -11.56 20.94 -1.30
C ALA A 15 -10.92 20.95 -2.70
N THR A 16 -11.55 21.63 -3.66
CA THR A 16 -11.02 21.77 -5.03
C THR A 16 -9.64 22.43 -5.04
N LEU A 17 -9.45 23.51 -4.28
CA LEU A 17 -8.16 24.21 -4.22
C LEU A 17 -7.04 23.28 -3.75
N VAL A 18 -7.25 22.51 -2.67
CA VAL A 18 -6.24 21.59 -2.15
C VAL A 18 -5.98 20.46 -3.13
N VAL A 19 -7.03 19.83 -3.65
CA VAL A 19 -6.89 18.66 -4.52
C VAL A 19 -6.23 19.05 -5.85
N VAL A 20 -6.65 20.15 -6.48
CA VAL A 20 -6.07 20.63 -7.73
C VAL A 20 -4.66 21.15 -7.53
N GLY A 21 -4.44 22.01 -6.51
CA GLY A 21 -3.12 22.58 -6.23
C GLY A 21 -2.08 21.50 -5.93
N CYS A 22 -2.45 20.47 -5.17
CA CYS A 22 -1.55 19.34 -4.90
C CYS A 22 -1.34 18.45 -6.14
N ALA A 23 -2.35 18.25 -6.99
CA ALA A 23 -2.20 17.45 -8.22
C ALA A 23 -1.34 18.17 -9.28
N ALA A 24 -1.38 19.50 -9.30
CA ALA A 24 -0.53 20.31 -10.17
C ALA A 24 0.95 20.29 -9.75
N LEU A 25 1.28 19.88 -8.52
CA LEU A 25 2.65 19.85 -8.01
C LEU A 25 3.20 18.41 -8.00
N PRO A 26 4.28 18.09 -8.77
CA PRO A 26 4.78 16.72 -8.93
C PRO A 26 5.16 15.97 -7.65
N LEU A 27 5.46 16.67 -6.55
CA LEU A 27 5.80 16.02 -5.27
C LEU A 27 4.59 15.87 -4.32
N LEU A 28 3.46 16.51 -4.64
CA LEU A 28 2.27 16.55 -3.78
C LEU A 28 1.07 15.78 -4.35
N PHE A 29 1.19 15.09 -5.48
CA PHE A 29 0.08 14.33 -6.07
C PHE A 29 -0.55 13.33 -5.10
N TRP A 30 0.23 12.72 -4.21
CA TRP A 30 -0.26 11.79 -3.20
C TRP A 30 -1.13 12.49 -2.15
N LEU A 31 -0.84 13.77 -1.85
CA LEU A 31 -1.66 14.60 -0.96
C LEU A 31 -2.98 14.99 -1.63
N SER A 32 -2.95 15.21 -2.95
CA SER A 32 -4.19 15.37 -3.75
C SER A 32 -5.07 14.14 -3.65
N ALA A 33 -4.50 12.95 -3.85
CA ALA A 33 -5.21 11.68 -3.73
C ALA A 33 -5.77 11.46 -2.31
N ALA A 34 -5.00 11.82 -1.27
CA ALA A 34 -5.45 11.76 0.12
C ALA A 34 -6.64 12.71 0.38
N ALA A 35 -6.56 13.96 -0.09
CA ALA A 35 -7.62 14.95 0.07
C ALA A 35 -8.89 14.54 -0.71
N GLY A 36 -8.72 14.05 -1.94
CA GLY A 36 -9.80 13.49 -2.74
C GLY A 36 -10.48 12.31 -2.06
N SER A 37 -9.68 11.39 -1.49
CA SER A 37 -10.21 10.23 -0.75
C SER A 37 -10.96 10.64 0.52
N LEU A 38 -10.52 11.67 1.26
CA LEU A 38 -11.24 12.22 2.42
C LEU A 38 -12.64 12.71 2.02
N VAL A 39 -12.72 13.54 0.97
CA VAL A 39 -13.99 14.08 0.48
C VAL A 39 -14.90 12.94 0.01
N PHE A 40 -14.35 11.98 -0.74
CA PHE A 40 -15.07 10.80 -1.22
C PHE A 40 -15.58 9.91 -0.08
N LEU A 41 -14.73 9.57 0.89
CA LEU A 41 -15.09 8.71 2.02
C LEU A 41 -16.18 9.36 2.89
N ARG A 42 -16.20 10.69 3.03
CA ARG A 42 -17.20 11.39 3.84
C ARG A 42 -18.49 11.66 3.08
N ARG A 43 -18.43 12.27 1.90
CA ARG A 43 -19.61 12.76 1.16
C ARG A 43 -20.10 11.80 0.07
N GLY A 44 -19.33 10.77 -0.26
CA GLY A 44 -19.67 9.81 -1.32
C GLY A 44 -19.46 10.38 -2.72
N PHE A 45 -19.70 9.54 -3.74
CA PHE A 45 -19.37 9.88 -5.12
C PHE A 45 -20.15 11.08 -5.66
N LYS A 46 -21.46 11.16 -5.39
CA LYS A 46 -22.33 12.23 -5.93
C LYS A 46 -21.81 13.64 -5.57
N ASP A 47 -21.36 13.81 -4.33
CA ASP A 47 -20.91 15.12 -3.84
C ASP A 47 -19.42 15.37 -4.12
N ALA A 48 -18.61 14.31 -4.13
CA ALA A 48 -17.18 14.37 -4.40
C ALA A 48 -16.85 14.55 -5.89
N SER A 49 -17.69 14.04 -6.80
CA SER A 49 -17.45 14.03 -8.25
C SER A 49 -17.04 15.40 -8.81
N GLY A 50 -17.68 16.48 -8.36
CA GLY A 50 -17.32 17.84 -8.77
C GLY A 50 -15.89 18.23 -8.38
N VAL A 51 -15.45 17.90 -7.16
CA VAL A 51 -14.07 18.17 -6.70
C VAL A 51 -13.07 17.27 -7.45
N LEU A 52 -13.43 16.00 -7.64
CA LEU A 52 -12.58 15.03 -8.32
C LEU A 52 -12.43 15.32 -9.81
N ALA A 53 -13.46 15.85 -10.48
CA ALA A 53 -13.40 16.27 -11.87
C ALA A 53 -12.32 17.34 -12.09
N TRP A 54 -12.22 18.31 -11.17
CA TRP A 54 -11.16 19.31 -11.23
C TRP A 54 -9.78 18.72 -10.96
N ALA A 55 -9.67 17.73 -10.07
CA ALA A 55 -8.42 17.02 -9.79
C ALA A 55 -7.86 16.29 -11.02
N LEU A 56 -8.75 15.81 -11.89
CA LEU A 56 -8.37 15.09 -13.10
C LEU A 56 -7.68 16.00 -14.12
N LEU A 57 -7.98 17.30 -14.15
CA LEU A 57 -7.37 18.22 -15.14
C LEU A 57 -5.84 18.28 -15.05
N PRO A 58 -5.21 18.61 -13.90
CA PRO A 58 -3.75 18.58 -13.80
C PRO A 58 -3.20 17.16 -13.96
N ALA A 59 -3.92 16.13 -13.52
CA ALA A 59 -3.50 14.74 -13.69
C ALA A 59 -3.41 14.32 -15.16
N LEU A 60 -4.39 14.73 -15.98
CA LEU A 60 -4.41 14.51 -17.42
C LEU A 60 -3.40 15.38 -18.15
N ALA A 61 -3.16 16.61 -17.66
CA ALA A 61 -2.10 17.46 -18.19
C ALA A 61 -0.72 16.80 -18.01
N TRP A 62 -0.41 16.28 -16.83
CA TRP A 62 0.82 15.51 -16.60
C TRP A 62 0.90 14.28 -17.49
N TRP A 63 -0.21 13.53 -17.62
CA TRP A 63 -0.25 12.38 -18.52
C TRP A 63 0.10 12.76 -19.96
N PHE A 64 -0.41 13.89 -20.46
CA PHE A 64 -0.10 14.39 -21.79
C PHE A 64 1.40 14.69 -21.97
N PHE A 65 2.08 15.15 -20.93
CA PHE A 65 3.55 15.30 -20.89
C PHE A 65 4.30 14.00 -20.59
N GLY A 66 3.62 12.85 -20.67
CA GLY A 66 4.22 11.55 -20.43
C GLY A 66 4.50 11.30 -18.95
N GLU A 67 3.67 11.80 -18.03
CA GLU A 67 3.80 11.58 -16.57
C GLU A 67 2.49 11.08 -15.94
N PRO A 68 2.24 9.76 -15.88
CA PRO A 68 0.95 9.16 -15.53
C PRO A 68 0.75 9.01 -14.03
N ARG A 69 1.82 9.18 -13.24
CA ARG A 69 1.85 8.89 -11.79
C ARG A 69 0.73 9.59 -11.02
N THR A 70 0.51 10.88 -11.31
CA THR A 70 -0.54 11.70 -10.68
C THR A 70 -1.93 11.09 -10.92
N LEU A 71 -2.25 10.74 -12.16
CA LEU A 71 -3.54 10.15 -12.53
C LEU A 71 -3.71 8.76 -11.92
N MET A 72 -2.68 7.92 -12.03
CA MET A 72 -2.69 6.56 -11.49
C MET A 72 -2.96 6.55 -9.99
N VAL A 73 -2.18 7.33 -9.22
CA VAL A 73 -2.33 7.37 -7.76
C VAL A 73 -3.64 8.00 -7.34
N LEU A 74 -4.12 9.04 -8.02
CA LEU A 74 -5.43 9.62 -7.76
C LEU A 74 -6.54 8.57 -7.96
N LEU A 75 -6.58 7.91 -9.12
CA LEU A 75 -7.62 6.94 -9.46
C LEU A 75 -7.55 5.68 -8.59
N GLY A 76 -6.36 5.12 -8.35
CA GLY A 76 -6.25 3.93 -7.51
C GLY A 76 -6.54 4.22 -6.04
N THR A 77 -6.16 5.39 -5.52
CA THR A 77 -6.57 5.78 -4.16
C THR A 77 -8.09 5.90 -4.06
N LEU A 78 -8.75 6.50 -5.06
CA LEU A 78 -10.22 6.61 -5.09
C LEU A 78 -10.90 5.24 -5.24
N GLY A 79 -10.34 4.35 -6.05
CA GLY A 79 -10.82 2.97 -6.18
C GLY A 79 -10.74 2.20 -4.85
N LEU A 80 -9.61 2.30 -4.15
CA LEU A 80 -9.46 1.72 -2.81
C LEU A 80 -10.38 2.41 -1.78
N ALA A 81 -10.59 3.72 -1.88
CA ALA A 81 -11.54 4.46 -1.05
C ALA A 81 -12.99 4.00 -1.28
N ALA A 82 -13.36 3.65 -2.52
CA ALA A 82 -14.66 3.08 -2.85
C ALA A 82 -14.89 1.74 -2.15
N LEU A 83 -13.89 0.87 -2.13
CA LEU A 83 -13.95 -0.41 -1.41
C LEU A 83 -14.12 -0.19 0.10
N LEU A 84 -13.35 0.72 0.69
CA LEU A 84 -13.44 1.02 2.11
C LEU A 84 -14.80 1.64 2.47
N ARG A 85 -15.33 2.53 1.63
CA ARG A 85 -16.67 3.12 1.80
C ARG A 85 -17.79 2.07 1.65
N ALA A 86 -17.59 1.05 0.82
CA ALA A 86 -18.51 -0.08 0.68
C ALA A 86 -18.46 -1.07 1.86
N GLY A 87 -17.70 -0.77 2.92
CA GLY A 87 -17.63 -1.59 4.13
C GLY A 87 -16.64 -2.76 4.05
N GLN A 88 -15.78 -2.80 3.02
CA GLN A 88 -14.74 -3.82 2.94
C GLN A 88 -13.69 -3.62 4.03
N SER A 89 -13.17 -4.73 4.57
CA SER A 89 -12.10 -4.68 5.56
C SER A 89 -10.77 -4.23 4.94
N TRP A 90 -9.88 -3.67 5.76
CA TRP A 90 -8.54 -3.28 5.32
C TRP A 90 -7.73 -4.44 4.72
N ASN A 91 -7.92 -5.67 5.19
CA ASN A 91 -7.32 -6.86 4.58
C ASN A 91 -7.72 -6.98 3.10
N ARG A 92 -9.01 -6.82 2.79
CA ARG A 92 -9.51 -6.88 1.40
C ARG A 92 -9.00 -5.69 0.60
N VAL A 93 -9.04 -4.48 1.15
CA VAL A 93 -8.51 -3.27 0.49
C VAL A 93 -7.04 -3.45 0.11
N LEU A 94 -6.21 -4.01 1.00
CA LEU A 94 -4.81 -4.33 0.71
C LEU A 94 -4.68 -5.38 -0.39
N LEU A 95 -5.47 -6.45 -0.38
CA LEU A 95 -5.46 -7.45 -1.45
C LEU A 95 -5.89 -6.85 -2.81
N PHE A 96 -6.94 -6.03 -2.84
CA PHE A 96 -7.37 -5.33 -4.05
C PHE A 96 -6.32 -4.34 -4.57
N SER A 97 -5.46 -3.80 -3.71
CA SER A 97 -4.37 -2.92 -4.14
C SER A 97 -3.38 -3.61 -5.09
N ILE A 98 -3.26 -4.95 -5.05
CA ILE A 98 -2.45 -5.71 -6.01
C ILE A 98 -3.04 -5.56 -7.42
N GLY A 99 -4.36 -5.63 -7.56
CA GLY A 99 -5.03 -5.40 -8.84
C GLY A 99 -4.75 -3.99 -9.39
N MET A 100 -4.73 -2.98 -8.52
CA MET A 100 -4.30 -1.63 -8.92
C MET A 100 -2.83 -1.61 -9.36
N GLY A 101 -1.95 -2.29 -8.62
CA GLY A 101 -0.54 -2.44 -8.97
C GLY A 101 -0.33 -3.14 -10.32
N LEU A 102 -1.13 -4.14 -10.66
CA LEU A 102 -1.12 -4.77 -11.99
C LEU A 102 -1.51 -3.80 -13.09
N VAL A 103 -2.61 -3.06 -12.91
CA VAL A 103 -3.01 -2.00 -13.83
C VAL A 103 -1.88 -0.97 -14.00
N TYR A 104 -1.18 -0.65 -12.91
CA TYR A 104 -0.04 0.25 -12.96
C TYR A 104 1.12 -0.33 -13.76
N GLY A 105 1.45 -1.61 -13.57
CA GLY A 105 2.48 -2.29 -14.34
C GLY A 105 2.19 -2.27 -15.84
N VAL A 106 0.94 -2.54 -16.24
CA VAL A 106 0.53 -2.49 -17.66
C VAL A 106 0.63 -1.08 -18.24
N VAL A 107 0.18 -0.06 -17.49
CA VAL A 107 0.30 1.34 -17.91
C VAL A 107 1.76 1.76 -18.03
N LEU A 108 2.60 1.39 -17.07
CA LEU A 108 4.04 1.71 -17.11
C LEU A 108 4.76 0.98 -18.24
N GLY A 109 4.45 -0.30 -18.47
CA GLY A 109 5.03 -1.10 -19.55
C GLY A 109 4.65 -0.62 -20.95
N SER A 110 3.59 0.19 -21.08
CA SER A 110 3.15 0.77 -22.35
C SER A 110 3.60 2.23 -22.51
N VAL A 111 3.30 3.09 -21.55
CA VAL A 111 3.55 4.54 -21.62
C VAL A 111 5.00 4.90 -21.23
N PHE A 112 5.62 4.11 -20.34
CA PHE A 112 6.95 4.36 -19.76
C PHE A 112 8.03 3.38 -20.21
N ARG A 113 7.76 2.68 -21.31
CA ARG A 113 8.61 1.58 -21.79
C ARG A 113 10.06 2.00 -22.03
N GLU A 114 10.25 3.06 -22.82
CA GLU A 114 11.59 3.51 -23.23
C GLU A 114 12.49 3.88 -22.02
N PRO A 115 12.06 4.73 -21.06
CA PRO A 115 12.85 5.00 -19.85
C PRO A 115 13.19 3.74 -19.05
N ILE A 116 12.25 2.79 -18.95
CA ILE A 116 12.44 1.56 -18.18
C ILE A 116 13.43 0.64 -18.88
N GLU A 117 13.34 0.47 -20.20
CA GLU A 117 14.28 -0.32 -20.99
C GLU A 117 15.69 0.29 -20.97
N ALA A 118 15.80 1.62 -21.05
CA ALA A 118 17.08 2.31 -20.93
C ALA A 118 17.73 2.08 -19.56
N LEU A 119 16.95 2.16 -18.47
CA LEU A 119 17.43 1.87 -17.13
C LEU A 119 17.78 0.38 -16.96
N ALA A 120 16.96 -0.52 -17.51
CA ALA A 120 17.21 -1.95 -17.47
C ALA A 120 18.53 -2.31 -18.17
N GLY A 121 18.78 -1.76 -19.36
CA GLY A 121 20.04 -1.96 -20.08
C GLY A 121 21.25 -1.35 -19.36
N ALA A 122 21.07 -0.24 -18.63
CA ALA A 122 22.13 0.31 -17.78
C ALA A 122 22.46 -0.61 -16.60
N LEU A 123 21.44 -1.18 -15.93
CA LEU A 123 21.63 -2.14 -14.85
C LEU A 123 22.23 -3.46 -15.34
N GLU A 124 21.79 -3.96 -16.49
CA GLU A 124 22.35 -5.17 -17.10
C GLU A 124 23.85 -5.05 -17.36
N LYS A 125 24.30 -3.88 -17.82
CA LYS A 125 25.74 -3.59 -18.00
C LYS A 125 26.51 -3.50 -16.67
N ALA A 126 25.82 -3.15 -15.58
CA ALA A 126 26.41 -3.06 -14.24
C ALA A 126 26.42 -4.41 -13.49
N LEU A 127 25.63 -5.41 -13.89
CA LEU A 127 25.54 -6.73 -13.25
C LEU A 127 26.90 -7.40 -12.98
N PRO A 128 27.85 -7.42 -13.92
CA PRO A 128 29.17 -8.04 -13.68
C PRO A 128 29.93 -7.42 -12.52
N GLN A 129 29.77 -6.11 -12.32
CA GLN A 129 30.41 -5.37 -11.23
C GLN A 129 29.63 -5.56 -9.91
N MET A 130 28.30 -5.58 -9.97
CA MET A 130 27.44 -5.73 -8.79
C MET A 130 27.52 -7.12 -8.14
N LEU A 131 27.77 -8.16 -8.93
CA LEU A 131 27.82 -9.54 -8.49
C LEU A 131 29.25 -10.06 -8.26
N ASP A 132 30.26 -9.20 -8.30
CA ASP A 132 31.67 -9.43 -7.94
C ASP A 132 32.15 -10.90 -8.00
N GLY A 133 32.46 -11.38 -9.20
CA GLY A 133 32.93 -12.75 -9.45
C GLY A 133 31.84 -13.82 -9.53
N LEU A 134 30.70 -13.68 -8.85
CA LEU A 134 29.55 -14.60 -8.99
C LEU A 134 28.98 -14.57 -10.41
N TYR A 135 28.94 -13.40 -11.04
CA TYR A 135 28.46 -13.28 -12.43
C TYR A 135 29.24 -14.17 -13.40
N GLN A 136 30.55 -14.32 -13.17
CA GLN A 136 31.41 -15.15 -14.01
C GLN A 136 31.18 -16.65 -13.81
N GLN A 137 30.65 -17.05 -12.64
CA GLN A 137 30.32 -18.44 -12.32
C GLN A 137 28.99 -18.89 -12.94
N LEU A 138 28.12 -17.95 -13.31
CA LEU A 138 26.85 -18.25 -13.97
C LEU A 138 27.07 -18.72 -15.41
N SER A 139 26.29 -19.72 -15.82
CA SER A 139 26.14 -20.15 -17.21
C SER A 139 25.60 -19.03 -18.10
N VAL A 140 25.73 -19.19 -19.41
CA VAL A 140 25.21 -18.21 -20.38
C VAL A 140 23.70 -18.09 -20.26
N GLU A 141 23.01 -19.21 -20.04
CA GLU A 141 21.57 -19.30 -19.85
C GLU A 141 21.11 -18.57 -18.59
N GLU A 142 21.83 -18.73 -17.47
CA GLU A 142 21.52 -18.03 -16.22
C GLU A 142 21.70 -16.52 -16.33
N ARG A 143 22.76 -16.07 -17.03
CA ARG A 143 22.98 -14.64 -17.29
C ARG A 143 21.88 -14.05 -18.16
N ALA A 144 21.50 -14.73 -19.24
CA ALA A 144 20.40 -14.31 -20.11
C ALA A 144 19.07 -14.26 -19.33
N ARG A 145 18.83 -15.25 -18.47
CA ARG A 145 17.67 -15.27 -17.57
C ARG A 145 17.68 -14.07 -16.63
N LEU A 146 18.79 -13.77 -15.96
CA LEU A 146 18.89 -12.60 -15.08
C LEU A 146 18.61 -11.30 -15.83
N GLY A 147 19.22 -11.10 -17.01
CA GLY A 147 18.97 -9.93 -17.85
C GLY A 147 17.48 -9.77 -18.20
N SER A 148 16.82 -10.86 -18.58
CA SER A 148 15.39 -10.86 -18.94
C SER A 148 14.45 -10.46 -17.79
N LEU A 149 14.88 -10.62 -16.53
CA LEU A 149 14.09 -10.27 -15.35
C LEU A 149 14.19 -8.79 -14.98
N ILE A 150 15.24 -8.07 -15.41
CA ILE A 150 15.52 -6.71 -14.94
C ILE A 150 14.36 -5.77 -15.27
N ALA A 151 13.95 -5.70 -16.54
CA ALA A 151 12.88 -4.78 -16.95
C ALA A 151 11.53 -5.09 -16.27
N PRO A 152 11.02 -6.33 -16.26
CA PRO A 152 9.79 -6.66 -15.53
C PRO A 152 9.86 -6.38 -14.03
N VAL A 153 11.00 -6.64 -13.39
CA VAL A 153 11.19 -6.33 -11.96
C VAL A 153 11.18 -4.81 -11.73
N LEU A 154 11.82 -4.01 -12.60
CA LEU A 154 11.76 -2.55 -12.52
C LEU A 154 10.33 -2.02 -12.69
N VAL A 155 9.58 -2.53 -13.67
CA VAL A 155 8.15 -2.23 -13.84
C VAL A 155 7.40 -2.54 -12.55
N GLY A 156 7.58 -3.75 -12.01
CA GLY A 156 6.96 -4.19 -10.77
C GLY A 156 7.33 -3.31 -9.58
N LEU A 157 8.59 -2.88 -9.45
CA LEU A 157 9.05 -2.04 -8.34
C LEU A 157 8.41 -0.65 -8.40
N ILE A 158 8.37 -0.03 -9.58
CA ILE A 158 7.73 1.28 -9.77
C ILE A 158 6.22 1.16 -9.53
N ALA A 159 5.58 0.11 -10.06
CA ALA A 159 4.16 -0.16 -9.85
C ALA A 159 3.83 -0.40 -8.37
N ALA A 160 4.66 -1.17 -7.65
CA ALA A 160 4.54 -1.42 -6.22
C ALA A 160 4.73 -0.16 -5.39
N LEU A 161 5.66 0.72 -5.78
CA LEU A 161 5.82 2.04 -5.17
C LEU A 161 4.54 2.87 -5.32
N LEU A 162 3.98 2.96 -6.53
CA LEU A 162 2.73 3.69 -6.76
C LEU A 162 1.53 3.05 -6.04
N GLN A 163 1.49 1.72 -5.95
CA GLN A 163 0.51 0.97 -5.16
C GLN A 163 0.63 1.36 -3.67
N ALA A 164 1.84 1.32 -3.11
CA ALA A 164 2.08 1.69 -1.72
C ALA A 164 1.72 3.15 -1.44
N VAL A 165 2.06 4.08 -2.36
CA VAL A 165 1.68 5.49 -2.26
C VAL A 165 0.17 5.67 -2.31
N SER A 166 -0.55 4.90 -3.15
CA SER A 166 -2.01 4.92 -3.21
C SER A 166 -2.65 4.43 -1.89
N VAL A 167 -2.10 3.37 -1.32
CA VAL A 167 -2.52 2.85 0.00
C VAL A 167 -2.24 3.88 1.10
N LEU A 168 -1.06 4.52 1.11
CA LEU A 168 -0.69 5.57 2.07
C LEU A 168 -1.59 6.80 1.94
N ALA A 169 -1.90 7.22 0.71
CA ALA A 169 -2.82 8.33 0.46
C ALA A 169 -4.22 8.01 1.00
N LEU A 170 -4.72 6.80 0.79
CA LEU A 170 -5.98 6.34 1.38
C LEU A 170 -5.91 6.32 2.91
N MET A 171 -4.84 5.77 3.50
CA MET A 171 -4.64 5.74 4.95
C MET A 171 -4.64 7.14 5.53
N LEU A 172 -4.00 8.11 4.87
CA LEU A 172 -4.01 9.51 5.28
C LEU A 172 -5.41 10.12 5.19
N GLY A 173 -6.14 9.88 4.10
CA GLY A 173 -7.54 10.32 3.96
C GLY A 173 -8.45 9.73 5.03
N ARG A 174 -8.31 8.42 5.31
CA ARG A 174 -9.05 7.74 6.38
C ARG A 174 -8.65 8.24 7.76
N TYR A 175 -7.37 8.53 7.99
CA TYR A 175 -6.87 9.14 9.22
C TYR A 175 -7.48 10.52 9.44
N TRP A 176 -7.51 11.38 8.43
CA TRP A 176 -8.18 12.68 8.51
C TRP A 176 -9.68 12.53 8.77
N GLN A 177 -10.34 11.59 8.11
CA GLN A 177 -11.75 11.31 8.35
C GLN A 177 -11.99 10.86 9.79
N ALA A 178 -11.15 10.00 10.33
CA ALA A 178 -11.19 9.57 11.72
C ALA A 178 -10.95 10.75 12.68
N LEU A 179 -9.95 11.60 12.41
CA LEU A 179 -9.68 12.78 13.23
C LEU A 179 -10.89 13.70 13.37
N LEU A 180 -11.70 13.86 12.31
CA LEU A 180 -12.85 14.77 12.30
C LEU A 180 -14.13 14.12 12.81
N TYR A 181 -14.37 12.85 12.48
CA TYR A 181 -15.69 12.23 12.62
C TYR A 181 -15.69 10.94 13.45
N ASN A 182 -14.53 10.32 13.72
CA ASN A 182 -14.42 9.10 14.52
C ASN A 182 -13.02 9.02 15.17
N PRO A 183 -12.73 9.82 16.21
CA PRO A 183 -11.38 9.93 16.76
C PRO A 183 -10.79 8.57 17.15
N GLY A 184 -9.57 8.29 16.69
CA GLY A 184 -8.88 7.02 16.90
C GLY A 184 -9.39 5.84 16.06
N GLY A 185 -10.44 6.02 15.25
CA GLY A 185 -11.02 4.96 14.42
C GLY A 185 -10.03 4.29 13.47
N PHE A 186 -9.25 5.08 12.72
CA PHE A 186 -8.22 4.56 11.82
C PHE A 186 -7.16 3.72 12.57
N GLY A 187 -6.73 4.17 13.76
CA GLY A 187 -5.74 3.43 14.55
C GLY A 187 -6.23 2.03 14.91
N ARG A 188 -7.48 1.92 15.40
CA ARG A 188 -8.09 0.62 15.72
C ARG A 188 -8.24 -0.28 14.49
N GLU A 189 -8.65 0.30 13.36
CA GLU A 189 -8.80 -0.43 12.09
C GLU A 189 -7.48 -0.96 11.57
N PHE A 190 -6.44 -0.12 11.53
CA PHE A 190 -5.11 -0.49 11.04
C PHE A 190 -4.46 -1.53 11.95
N GLN A 191 -4.53 -1.36 13.27
CA GLN A 191 -4.02 -2.32 14.26
C GLN A 191 -4.76 -3.68 14.24
N ALA A 192 -5.91 -3.77 13.60
CA ALA A 192 -6.66 -5.01 13.41
C ALA A 192 -6.31 -5.73 12.10
N VAL A 193 -5.52 -5.11 11.21
CA VAL A 193 -5.09 -5.72 9.95
C VAL A 193 -4.21 -6.93 10.26
N ARG A 194 -4.64 -8.07 9.74
CA ARG A 194 -3.97 -9.37 9.82
C ARG A 194 -4.43 -10.19 8.65
N LEU A 195 -3.55 -10.46 7.69
CA LEU A 195 -3.91 -11.24 6.52
C LEU A 195 -4.23 -12.68 6.94
N PRO A 196 -5.34 -13.27 6.45
CA PRO A 196 -5.59 -14.68 6.68
C PRO A 196 -4.52 -15.53 5.98
N LEU A 197 -4.27 -16.73 6.50
CA LEU A 197 -3.21 -17.62 6.02
C LEU A 197 -3.30 -17.91 4.52
N ALA A 198 -4.46 -18.28 4.01
CA ALA A 198 -4.62 -18.65 2.60
C ALA A 198 -4.22 -17.51 1.65
N PRO A 199 -4.76 -16.27 1.77
CA PRO A 199 -4.27 -15.12 1.02
C PRO A 199 -2.77 -14.88 1.20
N ALA A 200 -2.23 -14.93 2.43
CA ALA A 200 -0.80 -14.70 2.65
C ALA A 200 0.08 -15.72 1.90
N LEU A 201 -0.29 -17.01 1.92
CA LEU A 201 0.41 -18.05 1.15
C LEU A 201 0.33 -17.82 -0.35
N VAL A 202 -0.84 -17.44 -0.88
CA VAL A 202 -0.99 -17.09 -2.30
C VAL A 202 -0.06 -15.94 -2.67
N LEU A 203 0.03 -14.89 -1.85
CA LEU A 203 0.96 -13.78 -2.09
C LEU A 203 2.42 -14.24 -2.13
N VAL A 204 2.82 -15.11 -1.20
CA VAL A 204 4.18 -15.67 -1.14
C VAL A 204 4.47 -16.53 -2.38
N VAL A 205 3.53 -17.39 -2.79
CA VAL A 205 3.70 -18.23 -3.98
C VAL A 205 3.83 -17.37 -5.24
N LEU A 206 2.96 -16.37 -5.43
CA LEU A 206 3.05 -15.46 -6.57
C LEU A 206 4.37 -14.67 -6.55
N MET A 207 4.82 -14.25 -5.36
CA MET A 207 6.04 -13.49 -5.19
C MET A 207 7.32 -14.29 -5.51
N LEU A 208 7.40 -15.54 -5.06
CA LEU A 208 8.63 -16.35 -5.13
C LEU A 208 8.66 -17.31 -6.31
N VAL A 209 7.51 -17.85 -6.69
CA VAL A 209 7.41 -18.90 -7.72
C VAL A 209 6.98 -18.31 -9.06
N GLY A 210 6.21 -17.21 -9.07
CA GLY A 210 5.76 -16.50 -10.28
C GLY A 210 6.85 -16.30 -11.35
N PRO A 211 8.05 -15.76 -11.01
CA PRO A 211 9.12 -15.54 -11.99
C PRO A 211 9.60 -16.80 -12.74
N ASN A 212 9.31 -18.01 -12.24
CA ASN A 212 9.68 -19.25 -12.90
C ASN A 212 8.76 -19.64 -14.07
N PHE A 213 7.57 -19.02 -14.16
CA PHE A 213 6.59 -19.29 -15.23
C PHE A 213 6.63 -18.25 -16.36
N GLY A 214 7.50 -17.24 -16.25
CA GLY A 214 7.71 -16.22 -17.27
C GLY A 214 8.33 -14.95 -16.69
N PRO A 215 9.24 -14.24 -17.41
CA PRO A 215 9.88 -13.04 -16.90
C PRO A 215 8.89 -11.93 -16.52
N GLU A 216 7.79 -11.80 -17.25
CA GLU A 216 6.73 -10.81 -16.95
C GLU A 216 6.11 -11.00 -15.56
N LEU A 217 6.01 -12.24 -15.09
CA LEU A 217 5.48 -12.53 -13.75
C LEU A 217 6.43 -12.10 -12.64
N ALA A 218 7.67 -11.73 -12.95
CA ALA A 218 8.59 -11.15 -11.97
C ALA A 218 8.12 -9.79 -11.44
N MET A 219 7.23 -9.09 -12.16
CA MET A 219 6.60 -7.88 -11.63
C MET A 219 5.72 -8.17 -10.40
N LEU A 220 5.21 -9.41 -10.24
CA LEU A 220 4.37 -9.80 -9.11
C LEU A 220 5.12 -9.80 -7.78
N THR A 221 6.44 -10.01 -7.82
CA THR A 221 7.29 -10.07 -6.62
C THR A 221 7.14 -8.82 -5.76
N PRO A 222 7.42 -7.60 -6.25
CA PRO A 222 7.22 -6.38 -5.48
C PRO A 222 5.74 -6.02 -5.25
N LEU A 223 4.81 -6.41 -6.13
CA LEU A 223 3.38 -6.10 -5.96
C LEU A 223 2.74 -6.87 -4.79
N CYS A 224 3.06 -8.16 -4.68
CA CYS A 224 2.54 -9.03 -3.62
C CYS A 224 3.17 -8.74 -2.26
N SER A 225 4.38 -8.16 -2.22
CA SER A 225 5.04 -7.79 -0.97
C SER A 225 4.42 -6.57 -0.30
N VAL A 226 3.75 -5.67 -1.05
CA VAL A 226 3.15 -4.43 -0.49
C VAL A 226 2.08 -4.73 0.58
N PRO A 227 1.06 -5.59 0.34
CA PRO A 227 0.09 -5.95 1.38
C PRO A 227 0.72 -6.63 2.60
N LEU A 228 1.73 -7.48 2.38
CA LEU A 228 2.46 -8.15 3.46
C LEU A 228 3.23 -7.13 4.31
N MET A 229 3.92 -6.17 3.68
CA MET A 229 4.63 -5.10 4.39
C MET A 229 3.67 -4.27 5.27
N PHE A 230 2.51 -3.85 4.74
CA PHE A 230 1.52 -3.12 5.54
C PHE A 230 0.91 -3.96 6.67
N ALA A 231 0.71 -5.27 6.46
CA ALA A 231 0.27 -6.17 7.50
C ALA A 231 1.34 -6.32 8.61
N GLY A 232 2.63 -6.36 8.25
CA GLY A 232 3.74 -6.35 9.21
C GLY A 232 3.81 -5.05 10.03
N LEU A 233 3.59 -3.90 9.38
CA LEU A 233 3.47 -2.61 10.09
C LEU A 233 2.28 -2.62 11.05
N ALA A 234 1.13 -3.12 10.61
CA ALA A 234 -0.05 -3.26 11.44
C ALA A 234 0.18 -4.17 12.65
N LEU A 235 0.96 -5.24 12.50
CA LEU A 235 1.38 -6.10 13.61
C LEU A 235 2.16 -5.34 14.66
N MET A 236 3.21 -4.62 14.26
CA MET A 236 4.03 -3.85 15.20
C MET A 236 3.20 -2.81 15.95
N HIS A 237 2.30 -2.11 15.25
CA HIS A 237 1.39 -1.15 15.88
C HIS A 237 0.37 -1.84 16.80
N GLY A 238 -0.15 -3.01 16.41
CA GLY A 238 -1.08 -3.80 17.20
C GLY A 238 -0.46 -4.32 18.50
N LEU A 239 0.76 -4.84 18.45
CA LEU A 239 1.48 -5.32 19.63
C LEU A 239 1.77 -4.20 20.64
N VAL A 240 2.16 -3.02 20.14
CA VAL A 240 2.36 -1.84 21.00
C VAL A 240 1.04 -1.35 21.61
N ALA A 241 -0.04 -1.33 20.83
CA ALA A 241 -1.37 -0.96 21.33
C ALA A 241 -1.91 -1.93 22.39
N GLN A 242 -1.52 -3.21 22.33
CA GLN A 242 -1.86 -4.23 23.33
C GLN A 242 -0.93 -4.22 24.55
N GLY A 243 0.10 -3.36 24.58
CA GLY A 243 1.08 -3.33 25.66
C GLY A 243 2.09 -4.49 25.64
N ARG A 244 2.12 -5.29 24.57
CA ARG A 244 3.08 -6.40 24.39
C ARG A 244 4.46 -5.93 23.96
N LEU A 245 4.54 -4.73 23.37
CA LEU A 245 5.79 -4.06 23.01
C LEU A 245 5.78 -2.61 23.53
N ALA A 246 6.94 -2.12 23.95
CA ALA A 246 7.11 -0.71 24.31
C ALA A 246 6.99 0.21 23.08
N LYS A 247 6.50 1.44 23.28
CA LYS A 247 6.36 2.45 22.20
C LYS A 247 7.68 2.76 21.48
N PHE A 248 8.82 2.59 22.18
CA PHE A 248 10.16 2.77 21.62
C PHE A 248 10.42 1.88 20.38
N TRP A 249 9.82 0.69 20.32
CA TRP A 249 9.96 -0.20 19.15
C TRP A 249 9.39 0.40 17.87
N LEU A 250 8.38 1.28 17.95
CA LEU A 250 7.89 2.00 16.76
C LEU A 250 8.90 3.04 16.27
N VAL A 251 9.60 3.71 17.20
CA VAL A 251 10.67 4.65 16.84
C VAL A 251 11.77 3.91 16.12
N GLY A 252 12.25 2.79 16.70
CA GLY A 252 13.25 1.93 16.06
C GLY A 252 12.79 1.42 14.70
N LEU A 253 11.53 0.97 14.58
CA LEU A 253 10.94 0.53 13.31
C LEU A 253 11.01 1.62 12.24
N TYR A 254 10.57 2.84 12.51
CA TYR A 254 10.55 3.90 11.49
C TYR A 254 11.96 4.42 11.15
N VAL A 255 12.86 4.49 12.13
CA VAL A 255 14.28 4.85 11.89
C VAL A 255 14.95 3.79 11.02
N THR A 256 14.76 2.51 11.34
CA THR A 256 15.35 1.41 10.56
C THR A 256 14.67 1.22 9.20
N LEU A 257 13.37 1.49 9.09
CA LEU A 257 12.69 1.51 7.80
C LEU A 257 13.26 2.58 6.86
N LEU A 258 13.68 3.73 7.41
CA LEU A 258 14.30 4.82 6.64
C LEU A 258 15.77 4.54 6.30
N LEU A 259 16.58 4.14 7.29
CA LEU A 259 18.03 3.98 7.14
C LEU A 259 18.45 2.62 6.58
N PHE A 260 17.66 1.58 6.86
CA PHE A 260 17.94 0.18 6.54
C PHE A 260 16.72 -0.46 5.88
N MET A 261 16.11 0.24 4.92
CA MET A 261 14.90 -0.19 4.22
C MET A 261 15.06 -1.60 3.62
N GLN A 262 16.22 -1.87 3.02
CA GLN A 262 16.56 -3.15 2.40
C GLN A 262 16.51 -4.35 3.35
N LEU A 263 16.67 -4.12 4.67
CA LEU A 263 16.59 -5.16 5.70
C LEU A 263 15.23 -5.14 6.40
N THR A 264 14.74 -3.95 6.74
CA THR A 264 13.50 -3.79 7.52
C THR A 264 12.26 -4.16 6.71
N TYR A 265 12.24 -3.85 5.41
CA TYR A 265 11.10 -4.18 4.54
C TYR A 265 10.88 -5.71 4.42
N PRO A 266 11.88 -6.54 4.06
CA PRO A 266 11.72 -7.99 4.07
C PRO A 266 11.35 -8.54 5.44
N LEU A 267 11.91 -7.99 6.52
CA LEU A 267 11.54 -8.40 7.88
C LEU A 267 10.04 -8.20 8.15
N LEU A 268 9.47 -7.06 7.75
CA LEU A 268 8.02 -6.81 7.89
C LEU A 268 7.18 -7.80 7.08
N VAL A 269 7.63 -8.15 5.87
CA VAL A 269 6.98 -9.17 5.04
C VAL A 269 6.98 -10.53 5.75
N VAL A 270 8.14 -10.95 6.28
CA VAL A 270 8.27 -12.19 7.05
C VAL A 270 7.38 -12.16 8.28
N LEU A 271 7.39 -11.08 9.05
CA LEU A 271 6.54 -10.92 10.24
C LEU A 271 5.05 -11.05 9.90
N ALA A 272 4.60 -10.52 8.77
CA ALA A 272 3.22 -10.67 8.33
C ALA A 272 2.86 -12.13 7.98
N ILE A 273 3.78 -12.87 7.36
CA ILE A 273 3.59 -14.29 7.06
C ILE A 273 3.49 -15.08 8.36
N VAL A 274 4.39 -14.84 9.31
CA VAL A 274 4.36 -15.52 10.62
C VAL A 274 3.11 -15.14 11.42
N ASP A 275 2.67 -13.87 11.39
CA ASP A 275 1.41 -13.44 12.03
C ASP A 275 0.18 -14.12 11.40
N SER A 276 0.26 -14.50 10.12
CA SER A 276 -0.81 -15.24 9.45
C SER A 276 -0.87 -16.70 9.91
N LEU A 277 0.26 -17.30 10.30
CA LEU A 277 0.38 -18.66 10.82
C LEU A 277 0.07 -18.74 12.31
N ILE A 278 0.64 -17.82 13.10
CA ILE A 278 0.61 -17.79 14.56
C ILE A 278 -0.06 -16.49 14.98
N ASP A 279 -1.10 -16.58 15.81
CA ASP A 279 -1.78 -15.40 16.32
C ASP A 279 -0.96 -14.73 17.44
N PHE A 280 -0.02 -13.85 17.06
CA PHE A 280 0.81 -13.09 18.00
C PHE A 280 0.03 -12.10 18.86
N ARG A 281 -1.19 -11.75 18.44
CA ARG A 281 -2.05 -10.77 19.12
C ARG A 281 -2.98 -11.45 20.13
N GLY A 282 -3.15 -12.77 20.02
CA GLY A 282 -4.01 -13.60 20.86
C GLY A 282 -5.49 -13.29 20.68
N ARG A 283 -6.34 -14.30 20.82
CA ARG A 283 -7.79 -14.05 20.97
C ARG A 283 -8.02 -13.39 22.31
N LYS A 284 -8.68 -12.22 22.33
CA LYS A 284 -9.31 -11.74 23.56
C LYS A 284 -10.32 -12.80 23.96
N ALA A 285 -10.10 -13.50 25.06
CA ALA A 285 -11.13 -14.35 25.65
C ALA A 285 -12.38 -13.48 25.89
N PRO A 286 -13.61 -13.99 25.66
CA PRO A 286 -14.80 -13.32 26.14
C PRO A 286 -14.62 -13.04 27.64
N PRO A 287 -15.05 -11.89 28.16
CA PRO A 287 -15.01 -11.66 29.60
C PRO A 287 -15.75 -12.81 30.30
N LYS A 288 -15.04 -13.57 31.14
CA LYS A 288 -15.65 -14.53 32.07
C LYS A 288 -16.52 -13.73 33.02
N GLY A 289 -17.84 -13.77 32.84
CA GLY A 289 -18.77 -13.08 33.72
C GLY A 289 -20.10 -12.71 33.10
N ALA A 290 -20.71 -13.60 32.32
CA ALA A 290 -22.14 -13.51 32.00
C ALA A 290 -22.72 -14.94 31.97
N ASP A 291 -23.61 -15.18 32.92
CA ASP A 291 -24.65 -16.22 32.95
C ASP A 291 -24.24 -17.66 33.30
N ASN A 292 -24.19 -17.94 34.61
CA ASN A 292 -25.19 -18.83 35.23
C ASN A 292 -25.01 -18.84 36.76
N ASP A 293 -25.59 -17.84 37.43
CA ASP A 293 -25.93 -17.92 38.85
C ASP A 293 -27.22 -17.13 39.05
N SER A 294 -28.35 -17.83 39.02
CA SER A 294 -29.62 -17.56 39.73
C SER A 294 -30.81 -18.16 38.98
N ALA A 295 -31.01 -19.48 39.17
CA ALA A 295 -32.33 -20.08 39.09
C ALA A 295 -32.63 -20.71 40.46
N ASN A 296 -32.74 -19.86 41.48
CA ASN A 296 -33.50 -20.20 42.69
C ASN A 296 -34.98 -19.98 42.36
N GLY A 297 -35.65 -21.05 41.95
CA GLY A 297 -37.11 -21.14 41.92
C GLY A 297 -37.53 -22.04 43.07
N GLU A 298 -38.02 -21.42 44.14
CA GLU A 298 -38.69 -22.06 45.26
C GLU A 298 -39.96 -22.78 44.80
N GLY A 299 -40.26 -23.90 45.48
CA GLY A 299 -41.60 -24.49 45.54
C GLY A 299 -42.36 -23.96 46.75
#